data_AF-A0A382FJJ0-F1
#
_entry.id   AF-A0A382FJJ0-F1
#
_cell.length_a   1.000
_cell.length_b   1.000
_cell.length_c   1.000
_cell.angle_alpha   90.00
_cell.angle_beta   90.00
_cell.angle_gamma   90.00
#
_symmetry.space_group_name_H-M   'P 1'
#
loop_
_entity.id
_entity.type
_entity.pdbx_description
1 polymer ?
#
loop_
_entity_poly.entity_id
_entity_poly.type
_entity_poly.pdbx_seq_one_letter_code
_entity_poly.pdbx_strand_id
1 'polypeptide(L)'
;MFINYRRYIFYIIFALNFFIKGDVFDGYTLFTPKSAAEDGASTRLINNDYEIINSWSHDNGPASMPYLLQDGSIIYPYRVEHPTMDAGGVGGGIQKQSWDGDIQWEYTFSDENYQHHHDVEPLPSGNVLIIVWEKKTAQEAYDMGRETISNPLNQMWSTALLELNPESGEIVWEWHIWDHLIQDYIPDLSNYGVISEHPELFNINCGAVG
;
A
#
# COMPACT_ATOMS: atom_id res chain seq x y z
N MET A 1 -15.40 -6.47 -67.36
CA MET A 1 -16.37 -6.72 -66.28
C MET A 1 -15.61 -6.77 -64.96
N PHE A 2 -15.25 -5.62 -64.40
CA PHE A 2 -14.54 -5.54 -63.12
C PHE A 2 -15.53 -5.15 -62.03
N ILE A 3 -15.94 -6.14 -61.24
CA ILE A 3 -16.85 -5.95 -60.11
C ILE A 3 -16.06 -5.24 -59.00
N ASN A 4 -16.62 -4.16 -58.49
CA ASN A 4 -16.00 -3.24 -57.52
C ASN A 4 -15.99 -3.86 -56.11
N TYR A 5 -15.11 -4.84 -55.86
CA TYR A 5 -14.98 -5.51 -54.54
C TYR A 5 -14.60 -4.57 -53.39
N ARG A 6 -14.04 -3.38 -53.70
CA ARG A 6 -13.63 -2.37 -52.72
C ARG A 6 -14.79 -1.77 -51.92
N ARG A 7 -16.02 -1.68 -52.48
CA ARG A 7 -17.18 -1.14 -51.76
C ARG A 7 -17.68 -2.10 -50.67
N TYR A 8 -17.63 -3.40 -50.91
CA TYR A 8 -18.14 -4.41 -49.98
C TYR A 8 -17.21 -4.64 -48.78
N ILE A 9 -15.89 -4.50 -48.96
CA ILE A 9 -14.90 -4.59 -47.86
C ILE A 9 -15.13 -3.48 -46.82
N PHE A 10 -15.46 -2.26 -47.27
CA PHE A 10 -15.79 -1.15 -46.35
C PHE A 10 -17.08 -1.40 -45.55
N TYR A 11 -18.12 -1.97 -46.15
CA TYR A 11 -19.35 -2.31 -45.43
C TYR A 11 -19.16 -3.47 -44.44
N ILE A 12 -18.29 -4.44 -44.75
CA ILE A 12 -17.96 -5.55 -43.83
C ILE A 12 -17.17 -5.02 -42.62
N ILE A 13 -16.19 -4.14 -42.82
CA ILE A 13 -15.44 -3.50 -41.72
C ILE A 13 -16.37 -2.60 -40.89
N PHE A 14 -17.31 -1.89 -41.51
CA PHE A 14 -18.27 -1.05 -40.79
C PHE A 14 -19.31 -1.88 -40.00
N ALA A 15 -19.70 -3.06 -40.49
CA ALA A 15 -20.59 -3.98 -39.79
C ALA A 15 -19.92 -4.73 -38.63
N LEU A 16 -18.61 -5.03 -38.73
CA LEU A 16 -17.83 -5.67 -37.66
C LEU A 16 -17.52 -4.74 -36.48
N ASN A 17 -17.56 -3.41 -36.67
CA ASN A 17 -17.35 -2.46 -35.57
C ASN A 17 -18.54 -2.33 -34.60
N PHE A 18 -19.71 -2.89 -34.93
CA PHE A 18 -20.92 -2.77 -34.08
C PHE A 18 -21.06 -3.86 -33.00
N PHE A 19 -20.15 -4.84 -32.93
CA PHE A 19 -20.31 -6.02 -32.08
C PHE A 19 -19.24 -6.22 -31.00
N ILE A 20 -18.29 -5.29 -30.85
CA ILE A 20 -17.40 -5.31 -29.67
C ILE A 20 -18.02 -4.40 -28.61
N LYS A 21 -19.05 -4.91 -27.92
CA LYS A 21 -19.44 -4.36 -26.63
C LYS A 21 -18.64 -5.09 -25.57
N GLY A 22 -17.88 -4.37 -24.77
CA GLY A 22 -17.35 -4.93 -23.53
C GLY A 22 -18.50 -5.08 -22.56
N ASP A 23 -18.80 -6.30 -22.15
CA ASP A 23 -19.70 -6.54 -21.03
C ASP A 23 -18.95 -6.25 -19.73
N VAL A 24 -19.67 -5.73 -18.73
CA VAL A 24 -19.12 -5.56 -17.39
C VAL A 24 -18.90 -6.96 -16.81
N PHE A 25 -17.76 -7.18 -16.16
CA PHE A 25 -17.50 -8.43 -15.45
C PHE A 25 -18.57 -8.61 -14.37
N ASP A 26 -19.22 -9.78 -14.34
CA ASP A 26 -20.21 -10.12 -13.32
C ASP A 26 -19.50 -10.41 -11.98
N GLY A 27 -19.34 -9.37 -11.18
CA GLY A 27 -18.56 -9.39 -9.96
C GLY A 27 -18.98 -8.32 -8.97
N TYR A 28 -18.23 -8.24 -7.87
CA TYR A 28 -18.49 -7.31 -6.79
C TYR A 28 -17.41 -6.24 -6.69
N THR A 29 -17.80 -5.06 -6.19
CA THR A 29 -16.88 -3.96 -5.88
C THR A 29 -16.82 -3.76 -4.37
N LEU A 30 -15.62 -3.82 -3.80
CA LEU A 30 -15.34 -3.53 -2.40
C LEU A 30 -14.69 -2.15 -2.29
N PHE A 31 -15.21 -1.27 -1.44
CA PHE A 31 -14.66 0.07 -1.26
C PHE A 31 -15.06 0.70 0.07
N THR A 32 -14.28 1.68 0.52
CA THR A 32 -14.58 2.51 1.70
C THR A 32 -14.65 3.98 1.25
N PRO A 33 -15.84 4.57 1.08
CA PRO A 33 -16.00 5.93 0.56
C PRO A 33 -15.76 6.98 1.65
N LYS A 34 -14.54 7.05 2.18
CA LYS A 34 -14.18 7.92 3.31
C LYS A 34 -12.71 8.35 3.24
N SER A 35 -12.40 9.52 3.80
CA SER A 35 -11.02 9.99 3.98
C SER A 35 -10.39 9.40 5.24
N ALA A 36 -9.08 9.16 5.21
CA ALA A 36 -8.31 8.67 6.36
C ALA A 36 -8.39 9.59 7.58
N ALA A 37 -8.53 10.90 7.37
CA ALA A 37 -8.51 11.91 8.43
C ALA A 37 -9.86 12.12 9.14
N GLU A 38 -10.89 11.35 8.77
CA GLU A 38 -12.23 11.47 9.34
C GLU A 38 -12.62 10.19 10.08
N ASP A 39 -13.12 10.34 11.30
CA ASP A 39 -13.66 9.22 12.09
C ASP A 39 -14.96 8.68 11.49
N GLY A 40 -15.25 7.42 11.81
CA GLY A 40 -16.44 6.69 11.40
C GLY A 40 -16.45 6.38 9.91
N ALA A 41 -16.00 5.19 9.53
CA ALA A 41 -16.01 4.73 8.15
C ALA A 41 -16.92 3.52 7.96
N SER A 42 -17.27 3.25 6.70
CA SER A 42 -18.06 2.07 6.34
C SER A 42 -17.53 1.48 5.04
N THR A 43 -17.06 0.25 5.09
CA THR A 43 -16.70 -0.52 3.89
C THR A 43 -17.95 -1.15 3.31
N ARG A 44 -18.10 -1.12 1.98
CA ARG A 44 -19.25 -1.68 1.27
C ARG A 44 -18.80 -2.66 0.21
N LEU A 45 -19.51 -3.78 0.12
CA LEU A 45 -19.46 -4.72 -0.99
C LEU A 45 -20.75 -4.56 -1.81
N ILE A 46 -20.63 -4.17 -3.09
CA ILE A 46 -21.77 -3.97 -3.98
C ILE A 46 -21.68 -4.85 -5.22
N ASN A 47 -22.82 -5.18 -5.83
CA ASN A 47 -22.87 -5.77 -7.17
C ASN A 47 -22.99 -4.69 -8.27
N ASN A 48 -23.06 -5.13 -9.53
CA ASN A 48 -23.19 -4.23 -10.68
C ASN A 48 -24.53 -3.47 -10.75
N ASP A 49 -25.55 -3.92 -10.01
CA ASP A 49 -26.84 -3.25 -9.87
C ASP A 49 -26.86 -2.24 -8.71
N TYR A 50 -25.70 -1.98 -8.09
CA TYR A 50 -25.51 -1.11 -6.93
C TYR A 50 -26.22 -1.58 -5.66
N GLU A 51 -26.62 -2.85 -5.60
CA GLU A 51 -27.17 -3.44 -4.39
C GLU A 51 -26.02 -3.68 -3.39
N ILE A 52 -26.23 -3.26 -2.14
CA ILE A 52 -25.30 -3.51 -1.05
C ILE A 52 -25.48 -4.97 -0.63
N ILE A 53 -24.45 -5.77 -0.91
CA ILE A 53 -24.38 -7.19 -0.54
C ILE A 53 -23.97 -7.32 0.91
N ASN A 54 -23.00 -6.51 1.33
CA ASN A 54 -22.59 -6.42 2.73
C ASN A 54 -21.98 -5.04 3.05
N SER A 55 -21.93 -4.72 4.34
CA SER A 55 -21.29 -3.51 4.86
C SER A 55 -20.66 -3.77 6.23
N TRP A 56 -19.46 -3.24 6.41
CA TRP A 56 -18.73 -3.23 7.68
C TRP A 56 -18.62 -1.79 8.18
N SER A 57 -18.65 -1.62 9.50
CA SER A 57 -18.52 -0.31 10.16
C SER A 57 -17.18 -0.26 10.87
N HIS A 58 -16.56 0.91 10.85
CA HIS A 58 -15.24 1.14 11.43
C HIS A 58 -15.24 2.43 12.23
N ASP A 59 -14.56 2.43 13.36
CA ASP A 59 -14.40 3.62 14.18
C ASP A 59 -13.43 4.62 13.54
N ASN A 60 -12.37 4.12 12.90
CA ASN A 60 -11.34 4.95 12.27
C ASN A 60 -11.41 4.97 10.73
N GLY A 61 -10.93 6.08 10.16
CA GLY A 61 -10.80 6.25 8.72
C GLY A 61 -9.81 5.27 8.07
N PRO A 62 -10.01 4.94 6.78
CA PRO A 62 -9.17 3.96 6.08
C PRO A 62 -7.76 4.51 5.84
N ALA A 63 -6.73 3.69 6.08
CA ALA A 63 -5.37 3.98 5.62
C ALA A 63 -5.21 3.64 4.12
N SER A 64 -5.78 2.50 3.71
CA SER A 64 -5.83 2.03 2.32
C SER A 64 -7.11 1.25 2.03
N MET A 65 -7.08 0.42 0.98
CA MET A 65 -8.21 -0.38 0.54
C MET A 65 -8.39 -1.61 1.44
N PRO A 66 -9.63 -1.97 1.82
CA PRO A 66 -9.88 -3.25 2.47
C PRO A 66 -9.66 -4.44 1.53
N TYR A 67 -9.42 -5.61 2.12
CA TYR A 67 -9.29 -6.88 1.43
C TYR A 67 -10.43 -7.80 1.84
N LEU A 68 -11.16 -8.37 0.88
CA LEU A 68 -12.14 -9.44 1.13
C LEU A 68 -11.45 -10.80 1.02
N LEU A 69 -11.53 -11.61 2.08
CA LEU A 69 -10.93 -12.94 2.13
C LEU A 69 -11.92 -14.02 1.69
N GLN A 70 -11.40 -15.23 1.41
CA GLN A 70 -12.20 -16.36 0.92
C GLN A 70 -13.28 -16.83 1.91
N ASP A 71 -13.06 -16.61 3.21
CA ASP A 71 -14.03 -16.92 4.27
C ASP A 71 -15.11 -15.83 4.44
N GLY A 72 -15.07 -14.77 3.63
CA GLY A 72 -15.97 -13.63 3.71
C GLY A 72 -15.57 -12.57 4.75
N SER A 73 -14.53 -12.82 5.55
CA SER A 73 -13.99 -11.78 6.44
C SER A 73 -13.28 -10.69 5.63
N ILE A 74 -13.07 -9.54 6.26
CA ILE A 74 -12.28 -8.45 5.68
C ILE A 74 -11.05 -8.13 6.52
N ILE A 75 -9.99 -7.69 5.85
CA ILE A 75 -8.88 -6.97 6.46
C ILE A 75 -9.05 -5.48 6.14
N TYR A 76 -9.01 -4.64 7.17
CA TYR A 76 -9.20 -3.21 7.09
C TYR A 76 -7.99 -2.47 7.70
N PRO A 77 -7.14 -1.88 6.85
CA PRO A 77 -6.08 -0.98 7.30
C PRO A 77 -6.66 0.39 7.65
N TYR A 78 -6.35 0.91 8.83
CA TYR A 78 -6.92 2.16 9.33
C TYR A 78 -5.86 3.12 9.86
N ARG A 79 -6.23 4.42 9.87
CA ARG A 79 -5.42 5.47 10.46
C ARG A 79 -5.68 5.53 11.97
N VAL A 80 -4.62 5.39 12.78
CA VAL A 80 -4.73 5.55 14.24
C VAL A 80 -4.91 7.02 14.61
N GLU A 81 -5.50 7.28 15.78
CA GLU A 81 -5.78 8.64 16.27
C GLU A 81 -4.50 9.47 16.50
N HIS A 82 -3.42 8.82 16.96
CA HIS A 82 -2.16 9.45 17.35
C HIS A 82 -0.96 8.78 16.69
N PRO A 83 -0.76 8.94 15.37
CA PRO A 83 0.39 8.38 14.70
C PRO A 83 1.69 9.04 15.18
N THR A 84 2.77 8.27 15.23
CA THR A 84 4.11 8.76 15.63
C THR A 84 4.88 9.35 14.44
N MET A 85 4.52 8.95 13.22
CA MET A 85 5.01 9.51 11.96
C MET A 85 3.81 9.85 11.08
N ASP A 86 3.62 11.12 10.75
CA ASP A 86 2.43 11.61 10.05
C ASP A 86 2.80 12.28 8.72
N ALA A 87 2.59 11.54 7.64
CA ALA A 87 2.73 12.00 6.26
C ALA A 87 1.64 11.38 5.37
N GLY A 88 1.73 11.65 4.06
CA GLY A 88 0.79 11.09 3.10
C GLY A 88 0.72 9.56 3.20
N GLY A 89 -0.50 9.04 3.37
CA GLY A 89 -0.74 7.61 3.48
C GLY A 89 -0.55 7.00 4.86
N VAL A 90 -0.32 7.78 5.92
CA VAL A 90 -0.20 7.20 7.27
C VAL A 90 -1.42 6.35 7.65
N GLY A 91 -1.13 5.19 8.23
CA GLY A 91 -2.11 4.28 8.81
C GLY A 91 -1.84 4.11 10.29
N GLY A 92 -1.25 2.97 10.64
CA GLY A 92 -0.90 2.61 12.01
C GLY A 92 -1.74 1.48 12.59
N GLY A 93 -2.85 1.11 11.98
CA GLY A 93 -3.73 0.05 12.48
C GLY A 93 -4.19 -0.91 11.40
N ILE A 94 -4.44 -2.16 11.80
CA ILE A 94 -4.97 -3.23 10.94
C ILE A 94 -5.98 -4.02 11.74
N GLN A 95 -7.16 -4.23 11.16
CA GLN A 95 -8.26 -4.94 11.82
C GLN A 95 -8.79 -6.06 10.91
N LYS A 96 -9.13 -7.20 11.48
CA LYS A 96 -9.91 -8.25 10.81
C LYS A 96 -11.33 -8.28 11.36
N GLN A 97 -12.32 -8.19 10.47
CA GLN A 97 -13.73 -8.36 10.83
C GLN A 97 -14.32 -9.57 10.12
N SER A 98 -15.20 -10.31 10.81
CA SER A 98 -16.00 -11.38 10.21
C SER A 98 -16.98 -10.83 9.16
N TRP A 99 -17.66 -11.71 8.42
CA TRP A 99 -18.74 -11.31 7.51
C TRP A 99 -19.84 -10.50 8.23
N ASP A 100 -20.12 -10.83 9.49
CA ASP A 100 -21.18 -10.20 10.29
C ASP A 100 -20.71 -8.91 11.01
N GLY A 101 -19.44 -8.53 10.85
CA GLY A 101 -18.85 -7.32 11.45
C GLY A 101 -18.23 -7.51 12.83
N ASP A 102 -18.07 -8.75 13.30
CA ASP A 102 -17.38 -9.01 14.56
C ASP A 102 -15.87 -8.84 14.38
N ILE A 103 -15.24 -8.03 15.23
CA ILE A 103 -13.78 -7.88 15.26
C ILE A 103 -13.16 -9.20 15.75
N GLN A 104 -12.40 -9.85 14.87
CA GLN A 104 -11.69 -11.09 15.18
C GLN A 104 -10.33 -10.81 15.82
N TRP A 105 -9.62 -9.79 15.32
CA TRP A 105 -8.39 -9.25 15.90
C TRP A 105 -8.14 -7.83 15.38
N GLU A 106 -7.29 -7.11 16.11
CA GLU A 106 -6.83 -5.77 15.78
C GLU A 106 -5.37 -5.60 16.23
N TYR A 107 -4.53 -4.98 15.40
CA TYR A 107 -3.14 -4.66 15.70
C TYR A 107 -2.80 -3.23 15.35
N THR A 108 -2.11 -2.57 16.27
CA THR A 108 -1.54 -1.24 16.07
C THR A 108 -0.04 -1.37 15.83
N PHE A 109 0.41 -0.90 14.67
CA PHE A 109 1.80 -0.75 14.26
C PHE A 109 2.15 0.75 14.19
N SER A 110 2.24 1.37 15.37
CA SER A 110 2.48 2.80 15.53
C SER A 110 3.16 3.05 16.87
N ASP A 111 4.49 3.11 16.86
CA ASP A 111 5.32 3.35 18.04
C ASP A 111 6.50 4.28 17.72
N GLU A 112 7.44 4.42 18.65
CA GLU A 112 8.58 5.34 18.48
C GLU A 112 9.57 4.94 17.37
N ASN A 113 9.50 3.71 16.88
CA ASN A 113 10.42 3.13 15.90
C ASN A 113 9.71 2.85 14.57
N TYR A 114 8.46 2.40 14.59
CA TYR A 114 7.70 1.99 13.40
C TYR A 114 6.34 2.66 13.29
N GLN A 115 5.91 2.92 12.05
CA GLN A 115 4.59 3.39 11.70
C GLN A 115 4.10 2.71 10.42
N HIS A 116 3.05 1.91 10.49
CA HIS A 116 2.35 1.43 9.30
C HIS A 116 1.82 2.60 8.48
N HIS A 117 2.07 2.57 7.17
CA HIS A 117 1.58 3.53 6.20
C HIS A 117 1.17 2.81 4.92
N HIS A 118 0.39 3.46 4.07
CA HIS A 118 -0.20 2.90 2.86
C HIS A 118 -0.91 1.56 3.12
N ASP A 119 -0.37 0.47 2.57
CA ASP A 119 -1.13 -0.74 2.29
C ASP A 119 -0.61 -1.96 3.07
N VAL A 120 -1.43 -3.01 3.08
CA VAL A 120 -1.07 -4.31 3.65
C VAL A 120 -1.42 -5.42 2.66
N GLU A 121 -0.81 -6.59 2.77
CA GLU A 121 -1.18 -7.76 1.96
C GLU A 121 -1.45 -8.96 2.88
N PRO A 122 -2.71 -9.42 3.01
CA PRO A 122 -3.02 -10.65 3.71
C PRO A 122 -2.45 -11.87 2.98
N LEU A 123 -1.66 -12.68 3.66
CA LEU A 123 -0.97 -13.83 3.06
C LEU A 123 -1.77 -15.14 3.25
N PRO A 124 -1.55 -16.16 2.39
CA PRO A 124 -2.19 -17.48 2.56
C PRO A 124 -1.86 -18.18 3.88
N SER A 125 -0.76 -17.80 4.55
CA SER A 125 -0.39 -18.29 5.89
C SER A 125 -1.32 -17.78 7.00
N GLY A 126 -2.10 -16.73 6.74
CA GLY A 126 -2.84 -15.99 7.75
C GLY A 126 -2.07 -14.79 8.33
N ASN A 127 -0.77 -14.67 8.01
CA ASN A 127 0.02 -13.48 8.31
C ASN A 127 -0.39 -12.31 7.42
N VAL A 128 0.11 -11.12 7.74
CA VAL A 128 -0.10 -9.90 6.97
C VAL A 128 1.25 -9.27 6.68
N LEU A 129 1.55 -9.04 5.41
CA LEU A 129 2.68 -8.22 5.01
C LEU A 129 2.30 -6.75 5.16
N ILE A 130 3.08 -5.98 5.89
CA ILE A 130 2.79 -4.57 6.19
C ILE A 130 3.95 -3.70 5.71
N ILE A 131 3.65 -2.55 5.13
CA ILE A 131 4.66 -1.53 4.83
C ILE A 131 4.71 -0.50 5.96
N VAL A 132 5.91 -0.20 6.43
CA VAL A 132 6.13 0.67 7.58
C VAL A 132 7.20 1.71 7.29
N TRP A 133 7.03 2.88 7.88
CA TRP A 133 8.13 3.79 8.11
C TRP A 133 8.90 3.32 9.34
N GLU A 134 10.22 3.25 9.21
CA GLU A 134 11.18 2.95 10.27
C GLU A 134 11.96 4.23 10.58
N LYS A 135 11.98 4.64 11.86
CA LYS A 135 12.68 5.84 12.28
C LYS A 135 14.19 5.62 12.22
N LYS A 136 14.88 6.52 11.52
CA LYS A 136 16.34 6.65 11.57
C LYS A 136 16.69 8.05 12.07
N THR A 137 17.59 8.09 13.06
CA THR A 137 18.14 9.33 13.58
C THR A 137 19.00 10.02 12.52
N ALA A 138 19.21 11.34 12.68
CA ALA A 138 20.12 12.06 11.79
C ALA A 138 21.53 11.45 11.78
N GLN A 139 22.03 11.01 12.94
CA GLN A 139 23.36 10.42 13.02
C GLN A 139 23.44 9.11 12.21
N GLU A 140 22.47 8.20 12.36
CA GLU A 140 22.43 6.96 11.57
C GLU A 140 22.39 7.23 10.06
N ALA A 141 21.64 8.25 9.63
CA ALA A 141 21.60 8.64 8.22
C ALA A 141 22.92 9.23 7.73
N TYR A 142 23.57 10.10 8.52
CA TYR A 142 24.87 10.67 8.17
C TYR A 142 25.98 9.61 8.14
N ASP A 143 25.93 8.65 9.06
CA ASP A 143 26.84 7.50 9.08
C ASP A 143 26.65 6.58 7.86
N MET A 144 25.49 6.66 7.20
CA MET A 144 25.18 6.01 5.91
C MET A 144 25.43 6.92 4.70
N GLY A 145 26.03 8.10 4.89
CA GLY A 145 26.42 9.01 3.81
C GLY A 145 25.30 9.92 3.30
N ARG A 146 24.21 10.09 4.05
CA ARG A 146 23.25 11.17 3.80
C ARG A 146 23.96 12.52 3.98
N GLU A 147 23.79 13.44 3.03
CA GLU A 147 24.43 14.75 3.06
C GLU A 147 23.72 15.73 3.97
N THR A 148 22.39 15.79 3.86
CA THR A 148 21.57 16.78 4.56
C THR A 148 20.21 16.20 4.97
N ILE A 149 19.73 16.64 6.12
CA ILE A 149 18.36 16.39 6.58
C ILE A 149 17.75 17.75 6.87
N SER A 150 16.67 18.08 6.15
CA SER A 150 16.03 19.39 6.20
C SER A 150 14.55 19.23 6.50
N ASN A 151 14.26 18.71 7.70
CA ASN A 151 12.92 18.64 8.25
C ASN A 151 12.95 18.99 9.76
N PRO A 152 11.82 19.42 10.35
CA PRO A 152 11.76 19.84 11.75
C PRO A 152 12.10 18.74 12.78
N LEU A 153 11.97 17.47 12.39
CA LEU A 153 12.20 16.32 13.27
C LEU A 153 13.69 15.92 13.32
N ASN A 154 14.49 16.40 12.37
CA ASN A 154 15.88 16.00 12.17
C ASN A 154 16.04 14.47 12.11
N GLN A 155 15.18 13.83 11.32
CA GLN A 155 15.07 12.38 11.18
C GLN A 155 14.94 12.00 9.70
N MET A 156 15.18 10.73 9.41
CA MET A 156 14.84 10.10 8.14
C MET A 156 13.91 8.93 8.43
N TRP A 157 12.80 8.84 7.72
CA TRP A 157 11.90 7.69 7.78
C TRP A 157 12.23 6.76 6.62
N SER A 158 12.81 5.60 6.95
CA SER A 158 13.13 4.57 5.98
C SER A 158 11.92 3.66 5.76
N THR A 159 11.81 2.99 4.62
CA THR A 159 10.70 2.05 4.37
C THR A 159 11.14 0.62 4.65
N ALA A 160 10.32 -0.13 5.37
CA ALA A 160 10.48 -1.56 5.56
C ALA A 160 9.18 -2.32 5.23
N LEU A 161 9.32 -3.61 4.93
CA LEU A 161 8.24 -4.56 4.80
C LEU A 161 8.39 -5.60 5.91
N LEU A 162 7.33 -5.80 6.68
CA LEU A 162 7.32 -6.75 7.80
C LEU A 162 6.20 -7.77 7.60
N GLU A 163 6.49 -9.05 7.80
CA GLU A 163 5.47 -10.10 7.85
C GLU A 163 5.01 -10.28 9.30
N LEU A 164 3.86 -9.71 9.62
CA LEU A 164 3.23 -9.75 10.93
C LEU A 164 2.36 -11.01 11.07
N ASN A 165 2.58 -11.78 12.14
CA ASN A 165 1.65 -12.78 12.62
C ASN A 165 0.59 -12.09 13.51
N PRO A 166 -0.67 -11.96 13.08
CA PRO A 166 -1.71 -11.26 13.85
C PRO A 166 -2.28 -12.09 15.01
N GLU A 167 -1.85 -13.32 15.25
CA GLU A 167 -2.29 -14.03 16.46
C GLU A 167 -1.36 -13.76 17.64
N SER A 168 -0.07 -13.59 17.35
CA SER A 168 1.00 -13.44 18.34
C SER A 168 1.60 -12.03 18.40
N GLY A 169 1.46 -11.23 17.34
CA GLY A 169 2.20 -9.97 17.16
C GLY A 169 3.65 -10.15 16.70
N GLU A 170 4.11 -11.37 16.43
CA GLU A 170 5.48 -11.64 16.00
C GLU A 170 5.73 -11.16 14.56
N ILE A 171 6.89 -10.54 14.32
CA ILE A 171 7.41 -10.31 12.98
C ILE A 171 8.25 -11.54 12.59
N VAL A 172 7.75 -12.31 11.63
CA VAL A 172 8.36 -13.59 11.24
C VAL A 172 9.34 -13.46 10.07
N TRP A 173 9.25 -12.35 9.34
CA TRP A 173 10.14 -11.98 8.25
C TRP A 173 10.16 -10.45 8.09
N GLU A 174 11.30 -9.91 7.66
CA GLU A 174 11.46 -8.48 7.43
C GLU A 174 12.37 -8.21 6.23
N TRP A 175 12.15 -7.05 5.61
CA TRP A 175 13.01 -6.48 4.59
C TRP A 175 13.07 -4.97 4.77
N HIS A 176 14.28 -4.41 4.74
CA HIS A 176 14.51 -3.00 4.99
C HIS A 176 15.20 -2.35 3.79
N ILE A 177 14.65 -1.26 3.25
CA ILE A 177 15.35 -0.51 2.20
C ILE A 177 16.71 0.01 2.70
N TRP A 178 16.87 0.15 4.02
CA TRP A 178 18.11 0.56 4.68
C TRP A 178 19.31 -0.32 4.34
N ASP A 179 19.08 -1.62 4.09
CA ASP A 179 20.13 -2.58 3.70
C ASP A 179 20.48 -2.51 2.20
N HIS A 180 19.74 -1.71 1.44
CA HIS A 180 19.82 -1.58 -0.02
C HIS A 180 20.14 -0.15 -0.44
N LEU A 181 20.94 0.57 0.35
CA LEU A 181 21.32 1.96 0.09
C LEU A 181 22.72 2.09 -0.52
N ILE A 182 22.88 3.06 -1.41
CA ILE A 182 24.16 3.49 -2.01
C ILE A 182 24.31 5.02 -1.88
N GLN A 183 25.55 5.50 -1.94
CA GLN A 183 25.89 6.92 -1.99
C GLN A 183 27.23 7.14 -2.72
N ASP A 184 27.45 8.33 -3.26
CA ASP A 184 28.69 8.72 -3.96
C ASP A 184 29.37 9.96 -3.35
N TYR A 185 29.06 10.26 -2.08
CA TYR A 185 29.50 11.43 -1.32
C TYR A 185 30.71 11.19 -0.40
N ILE A 186 30.68 10.15 0.44
CA ILE A 186 31.73 9.82 1.43
C ILE A 186 32.46 8.54 1.00
N PRO A 187 33.67 8.63 0.42
CA PRO A 187 34.41 7.47 -0.11
C PRO A 187 34.79 6.40 0.91
N ASP A 188 34.89 6.77 2.19
CA ASP A 188 35.36 5.87 3.26
C ASP A 188 34.25 4.98 3.85
N LEU A 189 32.98 5.18 3.46
CA LEU A 189 31.85 4.36 3.93
C LEU A 189 31.65 3.12 3.06
N SER A 190 31.16 2.04 3.67
CA SER A 190 30.98 0.74 3.00
C SER A 190 29.96 0.74 1.86
N ASN A 191 29.05 1.71 1.84
CA ASN A 191 28.02 1.88 0.81
C ASN A 191 28.39 2.92 -0.26
N TYR A 192 29.67 3.31 -0.34
CA TYR A 192 30.16 4.18 -1.41
C TYR A 192 30.22 3.44 -2.75
N GLY A 193 29.71 4.05 -3.82
CA GLY A 193 29.84 3.50 -5.17
C GLY A 193 29.29 4.44 -6.25
N VAL A 194 29.48 4.08 -7.52
CA VAL A 194 28.93 4.84 -8.65
C VAL A 194 27.47 4.45 -8.81
N ILE A 195 26.54 5.35 -8.46
CA ILE A 195 25.09 5.07 -8.41
C ILE A 195 24.56 4.40 -9.69
N SER A 196 24.98 4.88 -10.86
CA SER A 196 24.53 4.34 -12.16
C SER A 196 24.98 2.91 -12.45
N GLU A 197 25.98 2.40 -11.72
CA GLU A 197 26.50 1.03 -11.85
C GLU A 197 25.77 0.04 -10.92
N HIS A 198 24.89 0.52 -10.03
CA HIS A 198 24.17 -0.26 -9.01
C HIS A 198 22.66 -0.02 -9.07
N PRO A 199 21.95 -0.43 -10.15
CA PRO A 199 20.51 -0.25 -10.29
C PRO A 199 19.66 -0.98 -9.24
N GLU A 200 20.26 -1.94 -8.52
CA GLU A 200 19.65 -2.68 -7.41
C GLU A 200 19.65 -1.93 -6.07
N LEU A 201 20.35 -0.80 -5.97
CA LEU A 201 20.47 0.00 -4.74
C LEU A 201 19.82 1.38 -4.90
N PHE A 202 19.32 1.92 -3.79
CA PHE A 202 18.72 3.24 -3.75
C PHE A 202 19.72 4.29 -3.27
N ASN A 203 19.85 5.40 -3.99
CA ASN A 203 20.70 6.50 -3.55
C ASN A 203 20.10 7.18 -2.31
N ILE A 204 20.77 7.09 -1.16
CA ILE A 204 20.31 7.70 0.11
C ILE A 204 20.16 9.23 0.01
N ASN A 205 20.86 9.88 -0.92
CA ASN A 205 20.79 11.32 -1.18
C ASN A 205 19.70 11.70 -2.20
N CYS A 206 18.93 10.74 -2.71
CA CYS A 206 17.82 11.02 -3.62
C CYS A 206 16.63 11.65 -2.86
N GLY A 207 16.33 12.92 -3.15
CA GLY A 207 15.13 13.59 -2.64
C GLY A 207 15.20 14.08 -1.19
N ALA A 208 14.10 14.66 -0.73
CA ALA A 208 13.90 15.04 0.66
C ALA A 208 13.51 13.82 1.51
N VAL A 209 13.76 13.89 2.82
CA VAL A 209 13.47 12.84 3.79
C VAL A 209 12.78 13.42 5.01
N GLY A 210 12.04 12.59 5.74
CA GLY A 210 11.14 13.02 6.81
C GLY A 210 9.75 13.21 6.24
#